data_AF-A0A8W8HWR0-F1
#
_entry.id   AF-A0A8W8HWR0-F1
#
_cell.length_a   1.000
_cell.length_b   1.000
_cell.length_c   1.000
_cell.angle_alpha   90.00
_cell.angle_beta   90.00
_cell.angle_gamma   90.00
#
_symmetry.space_group_name_H-M   'P 1'
#
loop_
_entity.id
_entity.type
_entity.pdbx_description
1 polymer ?
#
loop_
_entity_poly.entity_id
_entity_poly.type
_entity_poly.pdbx_seq_one_letter_code
_entity_poly.pdbx_strand_id
1 'polypeptide(L)'
;RMMSSSPIFVRCLKPNHVKVPGKFDETYIQGQLLYTGMLETIKIRREGFALRPSFAEFVEKYKIIVCEAALPGSKQNCLRILKASKIVGWQMGKTKVFMKYYHLEQLSDVFKKMGKSAIKIQKVIRGFLGRQEYRRRLAQARSEAERVKHLADDIYNINIHLCNQLQIAKQNDTKIPPSFFGVSNDPDFPPIPDFTDVESVKASVKSYEKPSPKKTFHEMGIQARKPFPENADSSSSDSEFSEDEFKPVSSQAFGTPGTRQATIRWFKETQAHQIYDPVNTSGNFIAEWFHGVISRRESESLLKRKPSGCYLIRVSESRFGYTLSFSGGDRTRHYMIDQLPNKKYIIIGEPKVHRTLKELVEYHKHVKISNWNGFLTEPCGQEQGICDYQELVGPNFYFQLEQSDQRLASRVSRGQDTPSRNGHVTPADSAPPVPERSYSVAKPIPQQASVMSSRPLPRRPDEAYERLLAHQTKQH
;
A
#
# COMPACT_ATOMS: atom_id res chain seq x y z
N ARG A 1 23.92 -8.68 -35.49
CA ARG A 1 24.50 -7.56 -36.28
C ARG A 1 24.34 -6.28 -35.47
N MET A 2 25.43 -5.61 -35.05
CA MET A 2 25.35 -4.31 -34.33
C MET A 2 24.73 -3.17 -35.16
N MET A 3 24.55 -3.38 -36.47
CA MET A 3 24.02 -2.39 -37.41
C MET A 3 22.49 -2.23 -37.39
N SER A 4 21.75 -3.10 -36.70
CA SER A 4 20.27 -3.05 -36.63
C SER A 4 19.71 -2.32 -35.39
N SER A 5 20.59 -1.83 -34.52
CA SER A 5 20.23 -1.14 -33.26
C SER A 5 20.82 0.26 -33.23
N SER A 6 20.24 1.18 -32.45
CA SER A 6 20.81 2.51 -32.21
C SER A 6 21.96 2.41 -31.17
N PRO A 7 23.24 2.62 -31.55
CA PRO A 7 24.35 2.45 -30.61
C PRO A 7 24.53 3.68 -29.71
N ILE A 8 24.76 3.43 -28.42
CA ILE A 8 25.22 4.44 -27.47
C ILE A 8 26.74 4.24 -27.27
N PHE A 9 27.52 5.28 -27.55
CA PHE A 9 28.97 5.23 -27.45
C PHE A 9 29.43 5.71 -26.07
N VAL A 10 30.09 4.81 -25.31
CA VAL A 10 30.82 5.16 -24.09
C VAL A 10 32.31 5.09 -24.40
N ARG A 11 33.04 6.19 -24.15
CA ARG A 11 34.49 6.28 -24.36
C ARG A 11 35.20 6.33 -23.01
N CYS A 12 35.93 5.28 -22.67
CA CYS A 12 36.69 5.21 -21.44
C CYS A 12 38.06 5.90 -21.63
N LEU A 13 38.44 6.76 -20.70
CA LEU A 13 39.73 7.44 -20.66
C LEU A 13 40.50 7.01 -19.42
N LYS A 14 41.78 6.72 -19.58
CA LYS A 14 42.67 6.35 -18.47
C LYS A 14 43.39 7.61 -17.96
N PRO A 15 43.15 8.07 -16.71
CA PRO A 15 43.64 9.37 -16.23
C PRO A 15 45.16 9.44 -16.04
N ASN A 16 45.82 8.31 -15.81
CA ASN A 16 47.27 8.22 -15.70
C ASN A 16 47.75 6.80 -16.03
N HIS A 17 49.00 6.66 -16.44
CA HIS A 17 49.60 5.36 -16.74
C HIS A 17 50.04 4.60 -15.47
N VAL A 18 50.33 5.32 -14.37
CA VAL A 18 50.86 4.80 -13.10
C VAL A 18 49.84 4.07 -12.21
N LYS A 19 48.56 4.01 -12.60
CA LYS A 19 47.46 3.36 -11.86
C LYS A 19 47.19 3.97 -10.47
N VAL A 20 47.43 5.27 -10.30
CA VAL A 20 47.22 5.98 -9.03
C VAL A 20 45.86 6.69 -9.05
N PRO A 21 45.00 6.51 -8.04
CA PRO A 21 43.73 7.25 -7.96
C PRO A 21 43.99 8.75 -7.77
N GLY A 22 43.14 9.60 -8.36
CA GLY A 22 43.22 11.06 -8.21
C GLY A 22 44.33 11.77 -8.99
N LYS A 23 45.24 11.03 -9.64
CA LYS A 23 46.28 11.61 -10.49
C LYS A 23 45.78 11.79 -11.93
N PHE A 24 45.78 13.01 -12.44
CA PHE A 24 45.41 13.34 -13.81
C PHE A 24 46.66 13.77 -14.60
N ASP A 25 46.97 13.04 -15.66
CA ASP A 25 48.05 13.34 -16.60
C ASP A 25 47.44 13.92 -17.88
N GLU A 26 47.56 15.25 -18.01
CA GLU A 26 46.99 16.00 -19.12
C GLU A 26 47.54 15.55 -20.47
N THR A 27 48.86 15.35 -20.58
CA THR A 27 49.50 14.93 -21.83
C THR A 27 49.02 13.54 -22.27
N TYR A 28 48.89 12.62 -21.31
CA TYR A 28 48.41 11.28 -21.56
C TYR A 28 46.93 11.25 -21.97
N ILE A 29 46.10 12.10 -21.35
CA ILE A 29 44.69 12.23 -21.71
C ILE A 29 44.51 12.95 -23.05
N GLN A 30 45.30 13.99 -23.34
CA GLN A 30 45.26 14.69 -24.61
C GLN A 30 45.62 13.76 -25.77
N GLY A 31 46.65 12.93 -25.61
CA GLY A 31 46.98 11.87 -26.57
C GLY A 31 45.78 10.93 -26.80
N GLN A 32 45.08 10.54 -25.73
CA GLN A 32 43.86 9.72 -25.83
C GLN A 32 42.72 10.41 -26.58
N LEU A 33 42.46 11.67 -26.31
CA LEU A 33 41.43 12.45 -27.00
C LEU A 33 41.71 12.59 -28.50
N LEU A 34 42.99 12.74 -28.87
CA LEU A 34 43.45 12.85 -30.25
C LEU A 34 43.33 11.53 -31.00
N TYR A 35 43.92 10.43 -30.50
CA TYR A 35 43.88 9.15 -31.25
C TYR A 35 42.48 8.55 -31.31
N THR A 36 41.61 8.81 -30.32
CA THR A 36 40.21 8.36 -30.35
C THR A 36 39.33 9.22 -31.27
N GLY A 37 39.83 10.34 -31.78
CA GLY A 37 39.09 11.27 -32.63
C GLY A 37 37.93 11.97 -31.93
N MET A 38 37.94 12.02 -30.59
CA MET A 38 36.83 12.59 -29.82
C MET A 38 36.68 14.09 -30.05
N LEU A 39 37.79 14.83 -30.15
CA LEU A 39 37.75 16.28 -30.40
C LEU A 39 37.10 16.62 -31.74
N GLU A 40 37.48 15.90 -32.80
CA GLU A 40 36.90 16.08 -34.14
C GLU A 40 35.42 15.67 -34.15
N THR A 41 35.07 14.57 -33.47
CA THR A 41 33.68 14.14 -33.33
C THR A 41 32.81 15.20 -32.63
N ILE A 42 33.34 15.84 -31.58
CA ILE A 42 32.66 16.93 -30.87
C ILE A 42 32.51 18.14 -31.79
N LYS A 43 33.57 18.51 -32.51
CA LYS A 43 33.56 19.64 -33.46
C LYS A 43 32.48 19.46 -34.53
N ILE A 44 32.44 18.30 -35.20
CA ILE A 44 31.43 17.97 -36.21
C ILE A 44 30.02 18.02 -35.63
N ARG A 45 29.80 17.54 -34.40
CA ARG A 45 28.47 17.57 -33.76
C ARG A 45 28.05 18.98 -33.34
N ARG A 46 28.99 19.83 -32.93
CA ARG A 46 28.75 21.22 -32.55
C ARG A 46 28.43 22.08 -33.77
N GLU A 47 29.26 21.98 -34.81
CA GLU A 47 29.17 22.79 -36.02
C GLU A 47 28.17 22.25 -37.03
N GLY A 48 27.89 20.94 -37.00
CA GLY A 48 26.88 20.29 -37.82
C GLY A 48 25.51 20.17 -37.13
N PHE A 49 24.61 19.43 -37.77
CA PHE A 49 23.29 19.09 -37.25
C PHE A 49 23.31 17.69 -36.64
N ALA A 50 23.49 17.64 -35.33
CA ALA A 50 23.58 16.39 -34.57
C ALA A 50 22.24 15.61 -34.52
N LEU A 51 21.10 16.32 -34.58
CA LEU A 51 19.77 15.71 -34.48
C LEU A 51 19.09 15.69 -35.85
N ARG A 52 18.59 14.52 -36.24
CA ARG A 52 18.01 14.26 -37.57
C ARG A 52 16.77 13.36 -37.53
N PRO A 53 15.71 13.71 -36.78
CA PRO A 53 14.47 12.94 -36.79
C PRO A 53 13.82 12.99 -38.17
N SER A 54 13.14 11.89 -38.54
CA SER A 54 12.20 11.90 -39.67
C SER A 54 11.01 12.81 -39.39
N PHE A 55 10.28 13.20 -40.44
CA PHE A 55 9.08 14.03 -40.27
C PHE A 55 8.02 13.35 -39.40
N ALA A 56 7.84 12.04 -39.54
CA ALA A 56 6.92 11.27 -38.72
C ALA A 56 7.32 11.28 -37.23
N GLU A 57 8.58 10.95 -36.91
CA GLU A 57 9.09 10.95 -35.54
C GLU A 57 9.04 12.35 -34.90
N PHE A 58 9.34 13.39 -35.69
CA PHE A 58 9.30 14.76 -35.20
C PHE A 58 7.87 15.20 -34.88
N VAL A 59 6.93 14.99 -35.81
CA VAL A 59 5.52 15.37 -35.58
C VAL A 59 4.94 14.58 -34.42
N GLU A 60 5.16 13.25 -34.36
CA GLU A 60 4.60 12.44 -33.29
C GLU A 60 5.07 12.89 -31.91
N LYS A 61 6.35 13.25 -31.78
CA LYS A 61 6.92 13.74 -30.53
C LYS A 61 6.47 15.15 -30.16
N TYR A 62 6.32 16.04 -31.14
CA TYR A 62 6.13 17.47 -30.92
C TYR A 62 4.74 18.02 -31.29
N LYS A 63 3.78 17.17 -31.71
CA LYS A 63 2.41 17.55 -32.11
C LYS A 63 1.65 18.32 -31.03
N ILE A 64 1.90 18.00 -29.76
CA ILE A 64 1.26 18.66 -28.62
C ILE A 64 1.60 20.16 -28.53
N ILE A 65 2.72 20.62 -29.10
CA ILE A 65 3.06 22.06 -29.14
C ILE A 65 2.00 22.86 -29.93
N VAL A 66 1.34 22.24 -30.90
CA VAL A 66 0.28 22.85 -31.71
C VAL A 66 -1.11 22.48 -31.17
N CYS A 67 -1.19 21.69 -30.09
CA CYS A 67 -2.44 21.20 -29.49
C CYS A 67 -3.36 20.44 -30.47
N GLU A 68 -2.81 19.84 -31.52
CA GLU A 68 -3.56 19.03 -32.50
C GLU A 68 -3.23 17.54 -32.31
N ALA A 69 -4.25 16.71 -32.10
CA ALA A 69 -4.08 15.30 -31.73
C ALA A 69 -3.68 14.39 -32.89
N ALA A 70 -4.18 14.67 -34.10
CA ALA A 70 -3.94 13.87 -35.29
C ALA A 70 -3.29 14.73 -36.39
N LEU A 71 -1.96 14.75 -36.39
CA LEU A 71 -1.17 15.47 -37.39
C LEU A 71 -0.37 14.47 -38.24
N PRO A 72 -0.51 14.48 -39.58
CA PRO A 72 0.31 13.62 -40.43
C PRO A 72 1.78 14.07 -40.39
N GLY A 73 2.70 13.11 -40.55
CA GLY A 73 4.16 13.29 -40.57
C GLY A 73 4.68 14.01 -41.81
N SER A 74 4.14 15.20 -42.10
CA SER A 74 4.45 15.99 -43.28
C SER A 74 5.45 17.12 -42.98
N LYS A 75 6.21 17.52 -44.00
CA LYS A 75 7.16 18.65 -43.93
C LYS A 75 6.46 19.94 -43.49
N GLN A 76 5.26 20.21 -43.99
CA GLN A 76 4.47 21.39 -43.60
C GLN A 76 4.14 21.39 -42.10
N ASN A 77 3.80 20.24 -41.52
CA ASN A 77 3.48 20.14 -40.10
C ASN A 77 4.72 20.30 -39.21
N CYS A 78 5.87 19.78 -39.64
CA CYS A 78 7.15 20.04 -38.98
C CYS A 78 7.44 21.56 -38.94
N LEU A 79 7.20 22.27 -40.06
CA LEU A 79 7.36 23.72 -40.13
C LEU A 79 6.39 24.46 -39.20
N ARG A 80 5.12 24.03 -39.13
CA ARG A 80 4.13 24.61 -38.20
C ARG A 80 4.61 24.51 -36.75
N ILE A 81 5.06 23.33 -36.33
CA ILE A 81 5.58 23.08 -34.98
C ILE A 81 6.82 23.94 -34.69
N LEU A 82 7.77 24.01 -35.63
CA LEU A 82 9.00 24.80 -35.46
C LEU A 82 8.70 26.31 -35.37
N LYS A 83 7.76 26.81 -36.18
CA LYS A 83 7.28 28.20 -36.11
C LYS A 83 6.58 28.49 -34.79
N ALA A 84 5.70 27.60 -34.33
CA ALA A 84 5.02 27.73 -33.04
C ALA A 84 6.01 27.74 -31.87
N SER A 85 7.08 26.95 -31.97
CA SER A 85 8.15 26.87 -30.97
C SER A 85 9.12 28.06 -31.00
N LYS A 86 9.07 28.92 -32.04
CA LYS A 86 9.97 30.07 -32.26
C LYS A 86 11.47 29.72 -32.25
N ILE A 87 11.81 28.51 -32.71
CA ILE A 87 13.21 28.05 -32.79
C ILE A 87 13.79 28.45 -34.14
N VAL A 88 15.04 28.91 -34.13
CA VAL A 88 15.79 29.36 -35.32
C VAL A 88 17.00 28.47 -35.56
N GLY A 89 17.60 28.54 -36.76
CA GLY A 89 18.84 27.81 -37.06
C GLY A 89 18.67 26.31 -37.33
N TRP A 90 17.46 25.85 -37.64
CA TRP A 90 17.18 24.50 -38.15
C TRP A 90 17.19 24.49 -39.68
N GLN A 91 17.37 23.30 -40.26
CA GLN A 91 17.26 23.10 -41.71
C GLN A 91 16.29 21.97 -42.02
N MET A 92 15.59 22.07 -43.16
CA MET A 92 14.62 21.08 -43.59
C MET A 92 15.17 20.27 -44.75
N GLY A 93 15.36 18.97 -44.54
CA GLY A 93 15.80 18.05 -45.59
C GLY A 93 14.66 17.60 -46.50
N LYS A 94 14.93 16.55 -47.28
CA LYS A 94 13.92 15.87 -48.11
C LYS A 94 12.96 15.02 -47.26
N THR A 95 13.50 14.33 -46.24
CA THR A 95 12.74 13.37 -45.41
C THR A 95 12.90 13.59 -43.90
N LYS A 96 13.81 14.49 -43.49
CA LYS A 96 14.25 14.67 -42.09
C LYS A 96 14.39 16.15 -41.73
N VAL A 97 14.20 16.45 -40.45
CA VAL A 97 14.47 17.77 -39.87
C VAL A 97 15.89 17.78 -39.32
N PHE A 98 16.71 18.76 -39.67
CA PHE A 98 18.08 18.89 -39.20
C PHE A 98 18.15 19.95 -38.10
N MET A 99 18.56 19.52 -36.91
CA MET A 99 18.58 20.36 -35.71
C MET A 99 19.92 20.28 -34.98
N LYS A 100 20.26 21.37 -34.29
CA LYS A 100 21.40 21.46 -33.39
C LYS A 100 21.08 20.79 -32.06
N TYR A 101 22.12 20.44 -31.31
CA TYR A 101 21.97 19.74 -30.02
C TYR A 101 21.16 20.57 -29.00
N TYR A 102 21.32 21.89 -28.99
CA TYR A 102 20.64 22.80 -28.07
C TYR A 102 19.15 23.03 -28.39
N HIS A 103 18.68 22.69 -29.60
CA HIS A 103 17.25 22.83 -29.92
C HIS A 103 16.37 21.89 -29.10
N LEU A 104 16.91 20.76 -28.62
CA LEU A 104 16.17 19.83 -27.77
C LEU A 104 15.78 20.48 -26.44
N GLU A 105 16.69 21.25 -25.86
CA GLU A 105 16.45 21.98 -24.62
C GLU A 105 15.41 23.09 -24.83
N GLN A 106 15.53 23.86 -25.92
CA GLN A 106 14.56 24.89 -26.28
C GLN A 106 13.14 24.31 -26.47
N LEU A 107 13.02 23.17 -27.17
CA LEU A 107 11.75 22.46 -27.30
C LEU A 107 11.24 21.99 -25.93
N SER A 108 12.10 21.43 -25.08
CA SER A 108 11.75 20.99 -23.72
C SER A 108 11.17 22.13 -22.88
N ASP A 109 11.71 23.34 -22.98
CA ASP A 109 11.20 24.48 -22.23
C ASP A 109 9.81 24.93 -22.71
N VAL A 110 9.50 24.77 -23.99
CA VAL A 110 8.14 24.97 -24.51
C VAL A 110 7.18 23.92 -23.92
N PHE A 111 7.59 22.64 -23.85
CA PHE A 111 6.77 21.61 -23.19
C PHE A 111 6.54 21.91 -21.72
N LYS A 112 7.55 22.36 -20.97
CA LYS A 112 7.39 22.68 -19.54
C LYS A 112 6.30 23.72 -19.32
N LYS A 113 6.18 24.72 -20.21
CA LYS A 113 5.11 25.72 -20.14
C LYS A 113 3.73 25.09 -20.32
N MET A 114 3.58 24.17 -21.28
CA MET A 114 2.32 23.45 -21.50
C MET A 114 2.01 22.43 -20.41
N GLY A 115 3.03 21.83 -19.78
CA GLY A 115 2.87 20.92 -18.65
C GLY A 115 2.11 21.56 -17.48
N LYS A 116 2.16 22.90 -17.34
CA LYS A 116 1.33 23.62 -16.36
C LYS A 116 -0.17 23.45 -16.61
N SER A 117 -0.60 23.25 -17.85
CA SER A 117 -2.00 22.96 -18.19
C SER A 117 -2.44 21.58 -17.70
N ALA A 118 -1.54 20.59 -17.71
CA ALA A 118 -1.82 19.27 -17.15
C ALA A 118 -2.14 19.35 -15.64
N ILE A 119 -1.49 20.25 -14.91
CA ILE A 119 -1.79 20.49 -13.48
C ILE A 119 -3.23 20.98 -13.30
N LYS A 120 -3.76 21.83 -14.20
CA LYS A 120 -5.16 22.29 -14.15
C LYS A 120 -6.13 21.13 -14.34
N ILE A 121 -5.87 20.25 -15.32
CA ILE A 121 -6.69 19.06 -15.57
C ILE A 121 -6.66 18.15 -14.34
N GLN A 122 -5.47 17.85 -13.81
CA GLN A 122 -5.31 17.04 -12.61
C GLN A 122 -6.03 17.63 -11.40
N LYS A 123 -5.99 18.95 -11.21
CA LYS A 123 -6.72 19.65 -10.14
C LYS A 123 -8.23 19.40 -10.25
N VAL A 124 -8.79 19.53 -11.46
CA VAL A 124 -10.23 19.34 -11.70
C VAL A 124 -10.63 17.89 -11.44
N ILE A 125 -9.87 16.92 -11.96
CA ILE A 125 -10.15 15.48 -11.78
C ILE A 125 -10.03 15.08 -10.30
N ARG A 126 -8.96 15.48 -9.61
CA ARG A 126 -8.81 15.21 -8.16
C ARG A 126 -9.95 15.80 -7.36
N GLY A 127 -10.39 17.01 -7.71
CA GLY A 127 -11.55 17.65 -7.08
C GLY A 127 -12.87 16.90 -7.36
N PHE A 128 -13.06 16.40 -8.58
CA PHE A 128 -14.23 15.60 -8.94
C PHE A 128 -14.29 14.28 -8.15
N LEU A 129 -13.20 13.52 -8.14
CA LEU A 129 -13.08 12.27 -7.40
C LEU A 129 -13.27 12.49 -5.90
N GLY A 130 -12.68 13.55 -5.34
CA GLY A 130 -12.86 13.92 -3.93
C GLY A 130 -14.32 14.24 -3.58
N ARG A 131 -15.04 14.98 -4.43
CA ARG A 131 -16.47 15.26 -4.24
C ARG A 131 -17.34 14.03 -4.40
N GLN A 132 -16.98 13.10 -5.27
CA GLN A 132 -17.69 11.83 -5.42
C GLN A 132 -17.56 10.97 -4.17
N GLU A 133 -16.33 10.80 -3.67
CA GLU A 133 -16.06 10.04 -2.45
C GLU A 133 -16.69 10.69 -1.21
N TYR A 134 -16.64 12.03 -1.11
CA TYR A 134 -17.30 12.75 -0.01
C TYR A 134 -18.82 12.51 -0.01
N ARG A 135 -19.47 12.59 -1.18
CA ARG A 135 -20.91 12.31 -1.31
C ARG A 135 -21.23 10.88 -0.89
N ARG A 136 -20.40 9.91 -1.28
CA ARG A 136 -20.54 8.50 -0.88
C ARG A 136 -20.47 8.33 0.64
N ARG A 137 -19.46 8.93 1.29
CA ARG A 137 -19.31 8.90 2.75
C ARG A 137 -20.47 9.59 3.47
N LEU A 138 -20.93 10.72 2.95
CA LEU A 138 -22.06 11.45 3.53
C LEU A 138 -23.36 10.66 3.45
N ALA A 139 -23.60 9.94 2.34
CA ALA A 139 -24.76 9.05 2.21
C ALA A 139 -24.68 7.89 3.21
N GLN A 140 -23.50 7.28 3.39
CA GLN A 140 -23.29 6.24 4.40
C GLN A 140 -23.56 6.75 5.82
N ALA A 141 -23.01 7.91 6.19
CA ALA A 141 -23.23 8.50 7.51
C ALA A 141 -24.71 8.85 7.77
N ARG A 142 -25.45 9.28 6.75
CA ARG A 142 -26.90 9.53 6.86
C ARG A 142 -27.68 8.25 7.13
N SER A 143 -27.41 7.20 6.36
CA SER A 143 -28.04 5.88 6.57
C SER A 143 -27.71 5.30 7.95
N GLU A 144 -26.46 5.45 8.41
CA GLU A 144 -26.07 5.05 9.77
C GLU A 144 -26.82 5.86 10.84
N ALA A 145 -26.97 7.17 10.66
CA ALA A 145 -27.71 8.02 11.59
C ALA A 145 -29.21 7.67 11.65
N GLU A 146 -29.83 7.38 10.50
CA GLU A 146 -31.21 6.89 10.44
C GLU A 146 -31.37 5.54 11.15
N ARG A 147 -30.43 4.60 10.94
CA ARG A 147 -30.45 3.30 11.62
C ARG A 147 -30.32 3.45 13.13
N VAL A 148 -29.45 4.33 13.61
CA VAL A 148 -29.29 4.61 15.05
C VAL A 148 -30.56 5.25 15.62
N LYS A 149 -31.20 6.15 14.86
CA LYS A 149 -32.48 6.75 15.27
C LYS A 149 -33.58 5.68 15.41
N HIS A 150 -33.74 4.81 14.42
CA HIS A 150 -34.70 3.70 14.48
C HIS A 150 -34.43 2.77 15.67
N LEU A 151 -33.17 2.40 15.92
CA LEU A 151 -32.82 1.58 17.08
C LEU A 151 -33.16 2.26 18.41
N ALA A 152 -32.97 3.58 18.51
CA ALA A 152 -33.34 4.33 19.71
C ALA A 152 -34.85 4.35 19.93
N ASP A 153 -35.63 4.50 18.86
CA ASP A 153 -37.10 4.44 18.91
C ASP A 153 -37.57 3.03 19.33
N ASP A 154 -36.96 1.96 18.82
CA ASP A 154 -37.26 0.58 19.20
C ASP A 154 -36.99 0.31 20.69
N ILE A 155 -35.82 0.74 21.18
CA ILE A 155 -35.46 0.61 22.60
C ILE A 155 -36.45 1.36 23.48
N TYR A 156 -36.85 2.56 23.06
CA TYR A 156 -37.84 3.38 23.77
C TYR A 156 -39.20 2.66 23.85
N ASN A 157 -39.66 2.08 22.74
CA ASN A 157 -40.92 1.33 22.69
C ASN A 157 -40.88 0.06 23.57
N ILE A 158 -39.77 -0.68 23.55
CA ILE A 158 -39.57 -1.85 24.42
C ILE A 158 -39.60 -1.42 25.90
N ASN A 159 -38.96 -0.31 26.25
CA ASN A 159 -38.95 0.19 27.61
C ASN A 159 -40.37 0.53 28.10
N ILE A 160 -41.17 1.22 27.27
CA ILE A 160 -42.58 1.49 27.57
C ILE A 160 -43.34 0.19 27.81
N HIS A 161 -43.16 -0.82 26.94
CA HIS A 161 -43.85 -2.09 27.08
C HIS A 161 -43.51 -2.81 28.40
N LEU A 162 -42.22 -2.86 28.76
CA LEU A 162 -41.75 -3.45 30.01
C LEU A 162 -42.32 -2.71 31.23
N CYS A 163 -42.32 -1.37 31.20
CA CYS A 163 -42.92 -0.57 32.28
C CYS A 163 -44.40 -0.89 32.47
N ASN A 164 -45.15 -1.01 31.37
CA ASN A 164 -46.57 -1.37 31.41
C ASN A 164 -46.78 -2.78 31.98
N GLN A 165 -45.95 -3.77 31.59
CA GLN A 165 -46.03 -5.12 32.14
C GLN A 165 -45.75 -5.16 33.65
N LEU A 166 -44.72 -4.45 34.11
CA LEU A 166 -44.38 -4.37 35.54
C LEU A 166 -45.53 -3.73 36.34
N GLN A 167 -46.19 -2.71 35.79
CA GLN A 167 -47.35 -2.09 36.40
C GLN A 167 -48.52 -3.08 36.54
N ILE A 168 -48.77 -3.88 35.50
CA ILE A 168 -49.81 -4.93 35.51
C ILE A 168 -49.47 -6.01 36.54
N ALA A 169 -48.22 -6.50 36.57
CA ALA A 169 -47.77 -7.49 37.55
C ALA A 169 -47.95 -6.97 38.98
N LYS A 170 -47.52 -5.74 39.26
CA LYS A 170 -47.73 -5.09 40.56
C LYS A 170 -49.21 -5.00 40.95
N GLN A 171 -50.10 -4.69 40.02
CA GLN A 171 -51.55 -4.68 40.27
C GLN A 171 -52.10 -6.08 40.54
N ASN A 172 -51.55 -7.11 39.90
CA ASN A 172 -51.98 -8.49 40.15
C ASN A 172 -51.46 -9.03 41.50
N ASP A 173 -50.26 -8.63 41.94
CA ASP A 173 -49.76 -8.95 43.27
C ASP A 173 -50.67 -8.41 44.37
N THR A 174 -51.26 -7.22 44.19
CA THR A 174 -52.25 -6.66 45.15
C THR A 174 -53.57 -7.43 45.22
N LYS A 175 -53.82 -8.35 44.28
CA LYS A 175 -55.02 -9.22 44.27
C LYS A 175 -54.77 -10.58 44.92
N ILE A 176 -53.53 -10.88 45.33
CA ILE A 176 -53.21 -12.10 46.07
C ILE A 176 -53.86 -11.99 47.46
N PRO A 177 -54.75 -12.93 47.84
CA PRO A 177 -55.38 -12.90 49.15
C PRO A 177 -54.35 -12.98 50.28
N PRO A 178 -54.52 -12.26 51.41
CA PRO A 178 -53.63 -12.35 52.56
C PRO A 178 -53.45 -13.78 53.12
N SER A 179 -54.41 -14.68 52.85
CA SER A 179 -54.34 -16.10 53.23
C SER A 179 -53.25 -16.89 52.50
N PHE A 180 -52.72 -16.40 51.37
CA PHE A 180 -51.61 -17.03 50.66
C PHE A 180 -50.26 -16.85 51.37
N PHE A 181 -50.11 -15.78 52.15
CA PHE A 181 -48.93 -15.52 52.99
C PHE A 181 -49.14 -16.01 54.44
N GLY A 182 -50.15 -16.87 54.66
CA GLY A 182 -50.40 -17.49 55.96
C GLY A 182 -49.22 -18.36 56.37
N VAL A 183 -48.50 -17.90 57.39
CA VAL A 183 -47.42 -18.63 58.07
C VAL A 183 -47.99 -19.94 58.59
N SER A 184 -47.55 -21.10 58.07
CA SER A 184 -47.66 -22.32 58.86
C SER A 184 -46.79 -22.13 60.08
N ASN A 185 -47.39 -22.19 61.28
CA ASN A 185 -46.66 -22.27 62.54
C ASN A 185 -45.99 -23.66 62.65
N ASP A 186 -45.04 -23.95 61.77
CA ASP A 186 -44.11 -25.06 61.94
C ASP A 186 -42.92 -24.57 62.78
N PRO A 187 -42.66 -25.15 63.96
CA PRO A 187 -41.61 -24.68 64.88
C PRO A 187 -40.16 -24.91 64.37
N ASP A 188 -39.97 -25.53 63.20
CA ASP A 188 -38.66 -25.83 62.60
C ASP A 188 -38.28 -24.93 61.41
N PHE A 189 -39.07 -23.89 61.07
CA PHE A 189 -38.69 -23.00 59.97
C PHE A 189 -37.73 -21.89 60.45
N PRO A 190 -36.53 -21.74 59.84
CA PRO A 190 -35.58 -20.71 60.25
C PRO A 190 -36.15 -19.30 59.98
N PRO A 191 -35.84 -18.32 60.83
CA PRO A 191 -36.37 -16.96 60.69
C PRO A 191 -36.02 -16.39 59.32
N ILE A 192 -37.03 -15.79 58.66
CA ILE A 192 -36.86 -15.11 57.38
C ILE A 192 -35.83 -13.98 57.60
N PRO A 193 -34.72 -13.94 56.83
CA PRO A 193 -33.75 -12.88 56.97
C PRO A 193 -34.41 -11.53 56.67
N ASP A 194 -34.23 -10.60 57.62
CA ASP A 194 -34.68 -9.22 57.49
C ASP A 194 -33.85 -8.52 56.41
N PHE A 195 -34.46 -8.27 55.26
CA PHE A 195 -33.83 -7.56 54.13
C PHE A 195 -33.96 -6.03 54.26
N THR A 196 -34.32 -5.49 55.42
CA THR A 196 -34.37 -4.03 55.62
C THR A 196 -32.99 -3.37 55.77
N ASP A 197 -31.91 -4.15 55.87
CA ASP A 197 -30.52 -3.66 55.83
C ASP A 197 -29.92 -3.64 54.41
N VAL A 198 -30.58 -2.94 53.49
CA VAL A 198 -29.85 -2.33 52.35
C VAL A 198 -29.77 -0.83 52.62
N GLU A 199 -28.83 -0.47 53.49
CA GLU A 199 -28.31 0.89 53.54
C GLU A 199 -27.88 1.31 52.13
N SER A 200 -28.58 2.33 51.62
CA SER A 200 -28.08 3.29 50.65
C SER A 200 -27.58 2.74 49.30
N VAL A 201 -28.54 2.51 48.40
CA VAL A 201 -28.43 3.09 47.05
C VAL A 201 -29.44 4.24 46.90
N LYS A 202 -29.44 5.15 47.89
CA LYS A 202 -29.87 6.55 47.71
C LYS A 202 -28.71 7.38 47.13
N ALA A 203 -27.96 6.83 46.19
CA ALA A 203 -26.91 7.54 45.48
C ALA A 203 -27.14 7.39 43.97
N SER A 204 -27.50 8.51 43.36
CA SER A 204 -27.63 8.75 41.92
C SER A 204 -29.00 8.52 41.29
N VAL A 205 -30.04 9.17 41.84
CA VAL A 205 -31.02 9.85 40.96
C VAL A 205 -30.28 11.03 40.33
N LYS A 206 -29.45 10.77 39.31
CA LYS A 206 -29.19 11.80 38.31
C LYS A 206 -30.43 11.81 37.43
N SER A 207 -31.29 12.78 37.65
CA SER A 207 -32.28 13.20 36.65
C SER A 207 -31.53 13.35 35.32
N TYR A 208 -31.86 12.51 34.34
CA TYR A 208 -31.41 12.73 32.98
C TYR A 208 -32.08 14.01 32.49
N GLU A 209 -31.40 15.15 32.63
CA GLU A 209 -31.73 16.33 31.84
C GLU A 209 -31.44 15.98 30.38
N LYS A 210 -32.51 15.99 29.58
CA LYS A 210 -32.47 15.85 28.14
C LYS A 210 -31.44 16.86 27.60
N PRO A 211 -30.33 16.45 26.95
CA PRO A 211 -29.38 17.42 26.43
C PRO A 211 -30.10 18.27 25.39
N SER A 212 -30.18 19.57 25.66
CA SER A 212 -30.74 20.56 24.76
C SER A 212 -29.99 20.47 23.42
N PRO A 213 -30.69 20.57 22.27
CA PRO A 213 -30.03 20.53 20.98
C PRO A 213 -29.02 21.68 20.91
N LYS A 214 -27.73 21.34 20.82
CA LYS A 214 -26.70 22.32 20.49
C LYS A 214 -27.07 22.91 19.13
N LYS A 215 -27.28 24.22 19.12
CA LYS A 215 -27.63 25.06 17.99
C LYS A 215 -26.93 24.58 16.72
N THR A 216 -27.71 24.02 15.80
CA THR A 216 -27.28 23.72 14.45
C THR A 216 -26.99 25.05 13.76
N PHE A 217 -25.78 25.17 13.23
CA PHE A 217 -25.35 26.26 12.36
C PHE A 217 -26.30 26.32 11.15
N HIS A 218 -27.25 27.23 11.20
CA HIS A 218 -28.01 27.65 10.03
C HIS A 218 -27.34 28.91 9.51
N GLU A 219 -26.37 28.73 8.60
CA GLU A 219 -26.01 29.71 7.58
C GLU A 219 -25.00 29.08 6.62
N MET A 220 -25.53 28.44 5.58
CA MET A 220 -25.08 28.61 4.20
C MET A 220 -26.12 27.88 3.35
N GLY A 221 -27.06 28.66 2.83
CA GLY A 221 -28.15 28.17 2.02
C GLY A 221 -27.65 27.56 0.71
N ILE A 222 -28.06 26.33 0.42
CA ILE A 222 -28.20 25.81 -0.94
C ILE A 222 -29.44 24.91 -0.96
N GLN A 223 -30.40 25.31 -1.80
CA GLN A 223 -31.67 24.63 -2.05
C GLN A 223 -31.47 23.18 -2.49
N ALA A 224 -32.16 22.25 -1.83
CA ALA A 224 -32.27 20.86 -2.24
C ALA A 224 -33.17 20.74 -3.48
N ARG A 225 -32.64 20.24 -4.59
CA ARG A 225 -33.44 19.73 -5.72
C ARG A 225 -33.71 18.23 -5.52
N LYS A 226 -34.96 17.84 -5.79
CA LYS A 226 -35.53 16.48 -5.65
C LYS A 226 -34.85 15.43 -6.55
N PRO A 227 -34.93 14.13 -6.19
CA PRO A 227 -34.34 13.02 -6.93
C PRO A 227 -35.28 12.43 -8.00
N PHE A 228 -34.70 11.85 -9.04
CA PHE A 228 -35.34 10.97 -10.03
C PHE A 228 -34.26 10.04 -10.64
N PRO A 229 -34.63 8.89 -11.22
CA PRO A 229 -34.56 7.61 -10.54
C PRO A 229 -33.45 6.69 -11.08
N GLU A 230 -33.40 5.52 -10.44
CA GLU A 230 -32.56 4.35 -10.68
C GLU A 230 -32.38 3.97 -12.15
N ASN A 231 -31.17 3.52 -12.48
CA ASN A 231 -30.99 2.31 -13.27
C ASN A 231 -29.71 1.62 -12.79
N ALA A 232 -29.90 0.39 -12.32
CA ALA A 232 -28.86 -0.60 -12.20
C ALA A 232 -28.39 -0.98 -13.62
N ASP A 233 -27.10 -1.08 -13.82
CA ASP A 233 -26.54 -2.18 -14.59
C ASP A 233 -25.10 -2.43 -14.15
N SER A 234 -24.94 -3.59 -13.55
CA SER A 234 -23.70 -4.31 -13.38
C SER A 234 -23.11 -4.62 -14.75
N SER A 235 -21.91 -4.11 -15.04
CA SER A 235 -21.01 -4.80 -15.96
C SER A 235 -19.57 -4.71 -15.46
N SER A 236 -19.04 -5.90 -15.19
CA SER A 236 -17.64 -6.17 -14.95
C SER A 236 -16.87 -5.88 -16.23
N SER A 237 -16.30 -4.68 -16.35
CA SER A 237 -15.31 -4.37 -17.39
C SER A 237 -13.90 -4.55 -16.84
N ASP A 238 -13.34 -5.73 -17.14
CA ASP A 238 -11.91 -6.00 -17.14
C ASP A 238 -11.29 -5.04 -18.17
N SER A 239 -10.69 -3.95 -17.70
CA SER A 239 -10.12 -2.90 -18.56
C SER A 239 -8.64 -3.20 -18.77
N GLU A 240 -8.26 -3.37 -20.04
CA GLU A 240 -6.86 -3.43 -20.46
C GLU A 240 -6.10 -2.17 -19.98
N PHE A 241 -4.94 -2.44 -19.40
CA PHE A 241 -4.10 -1.46 -18.70
C PHE A 241 -3.29 -0.63 -19.70
N SER A 242 -3.44 0.70 -19.67
CA SER A 242 -2.58 1.61 -20.42
C SER A 242 -1.20 1.71 -19.76
N GLU A 243 -0.13 1.64 -20.54
CA GLU A 243 1.28 1.65 -20.08
C GLU A 243 1.67 2.86 -19.21
N ASP A 244 0.87 3.93 -19.21
CA ASP A 244 1.11 5.18 -18.47
C ASP A 244 0.77 5.14 -16.95
N GLU A 245 0.15 4.06 -16.45
CA GLU A 245 -0.25 3.92 -15.03
C GLU A 245 0.76 3.10 -14.18
N PHE A 246 1.92 2.73 -14.75
CA PHE A 246 3.00 1.99 -14.08
C PHE A 246 3.86 2.90 -13.18
N LYS A 247 3.25 3.55 -12.19
CA LYS A 247 3.99 4.36 -11.20
C LYS A 247 3.90 3.70 -9.83
N PRO A 248 5.00 3.14 -9.28
CA PRO A 248 5.00 2.62 -7.92
C PRO A 248 4.67 3.76 -6.94
N VAL A 249 4.07 3.40 -5.80
CA VAL A 249 3.74 4.37 -4.74
C VAL A 249 4.98 5.19 -4.35
N SER A 250 4.87 6.52 -4.48
CA SER A 250 5.92 7.44 -4.01
C SER A 250 6.05 7.33 -2.49
N SER A 251 7.22 6.89 -2.04
CA SER A 251 7.47 6.39 -0.70
C SER A 251 8.27 7.37 0.17
N GLN A 252 8.07 8.67 -0.04
CA GLN A 252 8.73 9.72 0.74
C GLN A 252 8.32 9.73 2.23
N ALA A 253 7.26 8.99 2.62
CA ALA A 253 6.75 8.97 3.99
C ALA A 253 7.42 7.95 4.93
N PHE A 254 8.16 6.96 4.42
CA PHE A 254 8.60 5.79 5.21
C PHE A 254 10.11 5.73 5.51
N GLY A 255 10.87 6.75 5.09
CA GLY A 255 12.32 6.84 5.24
C GLY A 255 13.07 6.59 3.92
N THR A 256 14.40 6.43 4.00
CA THR A 256 15.23 6.17 2.80
C THR A 256 14.92 4.79 2.23
N PRO A 257 14.44 4.69 0.97
CA PRO A 257 14.22 3.41 0.30
C PRO A 257 15.50 2.57 0.29
N GLY A 258 15.37 1.25 0.51
CA GLY A 258 16.50 0.32 0.52
C GLY A 258 17.13 0.07 1.90
N THR A 259 16.56 0.60 2.97
CA THR A 259 16.91 0.21 4.35
C THR A 259 15.90 -0.78 4.91
N ARG A 260 16.39 -1.84 5.55
CA ARG A 260 15.56 -2.90 6.16
C ARG A 260 14.49 -2.34 7.11
N GLN A 261 14.84 -1.32 7.88
CA GLN A 261 13.93 -0.68 8.84
C GLN A 261 12.80 0.12 8.18
N ALA A 262 13.08 0.82 7.06
CA ALA A 262 12.04 1.51 6.29
C ALA A 262 11.05 0.51 5.70
N THR A 263 11.54 -0.61 5.15
CA THR A 263 10.71 -1.70 4.61
C THR A 263 9.78 -2.29 5.68
N ILE A 264 10.31 -2.58 6.88
CA ILE A 264 9.52 -3.10 8.01
C ILE A 264 8.43 -2.11 8.40
N ARG A 265 8.77 -0.82 8.48
CA ARG A 265 7.80 0.24 8.82
C ARG A 265 6.68 0.36 7.78
N TRP A 266 7.05 0.39 6.49
CA TRP A 266 6.09 0.38 5.39
C TRP A 266 5.14 -0.82 5.46
N PHE A 267 5.67 -2.01 5.71
CA PHE A 267 4.86 -3.22 5.82
C PHE A 267 3.88 -3.14 7.00
N LYS A 268 4.36 -2.79 8.20
CA LYS A 268 3.52 -2.68 9.41
C LYS A 268 2.41 -1.65 9.27
N GLU A 269 2.70 -0.50 8.68
CA GLU A 269 1.73 0.60 8.57
C GLU A 269 0.72 0.41 7.43
N THR A 270 1.05 -0.35 6.38
CA THR A 270 0.22 -0.38 5.16
C THR A 270 -0.24 -1.77 4.71
N GLN A 271 0.51 -2.82 5.00
CA GLN A 271 0.32 -4.14 4.39
C GLN A 271 -0.06 -5.26 5.36
N ALA A 272 0.01 -5.04 6.67
CA ALA A 272 -0.16 -6.09 7.68
C ALA A 272 -1.45 -6.93 7.55
N HIS A 273 -2.55 -6.33 7.07
CA HIS A 273 -3.83 -7.02 6.86
C HIS A 273 -3.89 -7.91 5.61
N GLN A 274 -2.91 -7.81 4.70
CA GLN A 274 -2.92 -8.49 3.39
C GLN A 274 -2.34 -9.90 3.44
N ILE A 275 -1.61 -10.23 4.51
CA ILE A 275 -0.98 -11.54 4.72
C ILE A 275 -1.87 -12.50 5.52
N TYR A 276 -3.04 -12.02 5.96
CA TYR A 276 -3.99 -12.79 6.76
C TYR A 276 -4.75 -13.79 5.88
N ASP A 277 -4.74 -15.06 6.27
CA ASP A 277 -5.52 -16.11 5.63
C ASP A 277 -6.28 -16.93 6.68
N PRO A 278 -7.58 -16.67 6.90
CA PRO A 278 -8.38 -17.36 7.91
C PRO A 278 -8.68 -18.83 7.54
N VAL A 279 -8.39 -19.23 6.29
CA VAL A 279 -8.66 -20.58 5.77
C VAL A 279 -7.39 -21.45 5.79
N ASN A 280 -6.32 -21.00 6.44
CA ASN A 280 -5.06 -21.73 6.48
C ASN A 280 -5.21 -23.08 7.22
N THR A 281 -4.84 -24.17 6.55
CA THR A 281 -4.89 -25.55 7.04
C THR A 281 -3.87 -25.82 8.17
N SER A 282 -2.80 -25.02 8.26
CA SER A 282 -1.76 -25.13 9.29
C SER A 282 -2.11 -24.52 10.65
N GLY A 283 -3.32 -23.94 10.82
CA GLY A 283 -3.76 -23.32 12.08
C GLY A 283 -3.10 -21.96 12.41
N ASN A 284 -2.20 -21.48 11.54
CA ASN A 284 -1.63 -20.13 11.62
C ASN A 284 -2.43 -19.18 10.71
N PHE A 285 -2.86 -18.03 11.24
CA PHE A 285 -3.67 -17.06 10.49
C PHE A 285 -2.90 -16.26 9.43
N ILE A 286 -1.66 -16.65 9.12
CA ILE A 286 -0.79 -16.04 8.12
C ILE A 286 -0.64 -17.02 6.96
N ALA A 287 -0.72 -16.50 5.73
CA ALA A 287 -0.60 -17.32 4.53
C ALA A 287 0.73 -18.12 4.50
N GLU A 288 0.65 -19.42 4.21
CA GLU A 288 1.81 -20.33 4.24
C GLU A 288 2.94 -19.92 3.29
N TRP A 289 2.60 -19.28 2.18
CA TRP A 289 3.57 -18.78 1.19
C TRP A 289 4.31 -17.52 1.65
N PHE A 290 3.96 -16.90 2.78
CA PHE A 290 4.54 -15.62 3.20
C PHE A 290 5.75 -15.78 4.14
N HIS A 291 6.89 -15.21 3.76
CA HIS A 291 8.20 -15.42 4.42
C HIS A 291 8.83 -14.13 4.96
N GLY A 292 8.06 -13.06 5.14
CA GLY A 292 8.58 -11.82 5.72
C GLY A 292 9.78 -11.21 4.98
N VAL A 293 10.74 -10.64 5.71
CA VAL A 293 11.91 -9.94 5.14
C VAL A 293 13.11 -10.90 5.09
N ILE A 294 13.08 -11.82 4.12
CA ILE A 294 14.22 -12.71 3.82
C ILE A 294 14.98 -12.25 2.58
N SER A 295 16.29 -12.50 2.60
CA SER A 295 17.20 -12.23 1.51
C SER A 295 16.96 -13.18 0.33
N ARG A 296 17.52 -12.81 -0.83
CA ARG A 296 17.49 -13.67 -2.01
C ARG A 296 18.13 -15.04 -1.75
N ARG A 297 19.28 -15.08 -1.06
CA ARG A 297 20.01 -16.33 -0.78
C ARG A 297 19.24 -17.26 0.15
N GLU A 298 18.52 -16.71 1.13
CA GLU A 298 17.64 -17.49 2.01
C GLU A 298 16.49 -18.09 1.21
N SER A 299 15.84 -17.30 0.35
CA SER A 299 14.77 -17.83 -0.51
C SER A 299 15.24 -18.94 -1.47
N GLU A 300 16.47 -18.82 -2.00
CA GLU A 300 17.07 -19.86 -2.84
C GLU A 300 17.38 -21.12 -2.02
N SER A 301 17.76 -20.99 -0.75
CA SER A 301 18.07 -22.12 0.14
C SER A 301 16.81 -22.92 0.49
N LEU A 302 15.71 -22.22 0.79
CA LEU A 302 14.40 -22.82 1.08
C LEU A 302 13.83 -23.58 -0.13
N LEU A 303 14.10 -23.10 -1.35
CA LEU A 303 13.55 -23.66 -2.59
C LEU A 303 14.47 -24.70 -3.27
N LYS A 304 15.72 -24.86 -2.81
CA LYS A 304 16.76 -25.67 -3.49
C LYS A 304 16.40 -27.15 -3.71
N ARG A 305 15.53 -27.72 -2.88
CA ARG A 305 15.12 -29.14 -2.95
C ARG A 305 13.59 -29.32 -3.06
N LYS A 306 12.90 -28.27 -3.49
CA LYS A 306 11.44 -28.27 -3.65
C LYS A 306 11.03 -28.57 -5.09
N PRO A 307 9.85 -29.19 -5.30
CA PRO A 307 9.38 -29.49 -6.66
C PRO A 307 9.20 -28.22 -7.48
N SER A 308 9.26 -28.38 -8.81
CA SER A 308 9.03 -27.27 -9.74
C SER A 308 7.64 -26.66 -9.51
N GLY A 309 7.58 -25.33 -9.43
CA GLY A 309 6.39 -24.57 -9.11
C GLY A 309 6.18 -24.25 -7.64
N CYS A 310 6.98 -24.83 -6.72
CA CYS A 310 6.93 -24.46 -5.30
C CYS A 310 7.37 -23.00 -5.11
N TYR A 311 6.61 -22.20 -4.35
CA TYR A 311 6.78 -20.74 -4.31
C TYR A 311 6.65 -20.12 -2.92
N LEU A 312 7.27 -18.97 -2.74
CA LEU A 312 7.12 -18.09 -1.58
C LEU A 312 7.10 -16.62 -2.01
N ILE A 313 6.46 -15.78 -1.20
CA ILE A 313 6.48 -14.33 -1.33
C ILE A 313 7.21 -13.74 -0.13
N ARG A 314 8.24 -12.94 -0.43
CA ARG A 314 9.05 -12.21 0.54
C ARG A 314 8.92 -10.72 0.33
N VAL A 315 9.06 -9.96 1.41
CA VAL A 315 9.12 -8.50 1.38
C VAL A 315 10.51 -8.09 0.89
N SER A 316 10.58 -7.16 -0.06
CA SER A 316 11.85 -6.76 -0.67
C SER A 316 12.67 -5.86 0.26
N GLU A 317 13.94 -6.20 0.49
CA GLU A 317 14.85 -5.39 1.33
C GLU A 317 15.30 -4.10 0.64
N SER A 318 15.50 -4.16 -0.68
CA SER A 318 16.04 -3.06 -1.47
C SER A 318 14.99 -2.03 -1.91
N ARG A 319 13.70 -2.33 -1.77
CA ARG A 319 12.60 -1.46 -2.23
C ARG A 319 11.28 -1.78 -1.52
N PHE A 320 10.34 -0.84 -1.56
CA PHE A 320 8.99 -1.09 -1.07
C PHE A 320 8.20 -1.93 -2.09
N GLY A 321 7.83 -3.13 -1.69
CA GLY A 321 7.18 -4.11 -2.55
C GLY A 321 7.52 -5.53 -2.12
N TYR A 322 7.11 -6.48 -2.94
CA TYR A 322 7.32 -7.90 -2.69
C TYR A 322 8.18 -8.53 -3.77
N THR A 323 8.64 -9.74 -3.52
CA THR A 323 9.30 -10.59 -4.50
C THR A 323 8.71 -11.97 -4.42
N LEU A 324 8.14 -12.43 -5.53
CA LEU A 324 7.74 -13.82 -5.71
C LEU A 324 8.99 -14.63 -6.07
N SER A 325 9.32 -15.62 -5.26
CA SER A 325 10.43 -16.54 -5.51
C SER A 325 9.87 -17.94 -5.65
N PHE A 326 10.22 -18.66 -6.72
CA PHE A 326 9.73 -20.02 -6.94
C PHE A 326 10.77 -20.93 -7.59
N SER A 327 10.65 -22.23 -7.36
CA SER A 327 11.49 -23.27 -7.97
C SER A 327 11.09 -23.47 -9.42
N GLY A 328 11.99 -23.12 -10.36
CA GLY A 328 11.79 -23.35 -11.79
C GLY A 328 12.23 -24.73 -12.26
N GLY A 329 12.59 -25.64 -11.35
CA GLY A 329 13.19 -26.94 -11.63
C GLY A 329 14.71 -26.87 -11.82
N ASP A 330 15.17 -26.03 -12.75
CA ASP A 330 16.61 -25.83 -13.05
C ASP A 330 17.29 -24.80 -12.14
N ARG A 331 16.54 -23.76 -11.76
CA ARG A 331 16.99 -22.65 -10.93
C ARG A 331 15.82 -22.05 -10.17
N THR A 332 16.13 -21.33 -9.09
CA THR A 332 15.14 -20.47 -8.43
C THR A 332 14.94 -19.21 -9.27
N ARG A 333 13.69 -18.84 -9.49
CA ARG A 333 13.30 -17.65 -10.24
C ARG A 333 12.73 -16.62 -9.28
N HIS A 334 12.97 -15.34 -9.56
CA HIS A 334 12.53 -14.23 -8.72
C HIS A 334 11.88 -13.16 -9.57
N TYR A 335 10.65 -12.80 -9.21
CA TYR A 335 9.87 -11.77 -9.87
C TYR A 335 9.48 -10.69 -8.86
N MET A 336 9.71 -9.44 -9.24
CA MET A 336 9.33 -8.30 -8.40
C MET A 336 7.83 -8.06 -8.51
N ILE A 337 7.19 -7.79 -7.37
CA ILE A 337 5.78 -7.40 -7.29
C ILE A 337 5.73 -5.99 -6.73
N ASP A 338 5.21 -5.06 -7.53
CA ASP A 338 5.00 -3.67 -7.12
C ASP A 338 3.54 -3.45 -6.71
N GLN A 339 3.34 -2.58 -5.72
CA GLN A 339 2.01 -2.08 -5.38
C GLN A 339 1.74 -0.77 -6.12
N LEU A 340 0.65 -0.74 -6.87
CA LEU A 340 0.18 0.42 -7.62
C LEU A 340 -0.52 1.43 -6.67
N PRO A 341 -0.70 2.70 -7.09
CA PRO A 341 -1.33 3.74 -6.28
C PRO A 341 -2.76 3.43 -5.85
N ASN A 342 -3.45 2.58 -6.60
CA ASN A 342 -4.79 2.07 -6.32
C ASN A 342 -4.80 0.86 -5.35
N LYS A 343 -3.66 0.56 -4.71
CA LYS A 343 -3.45 -0.59 -3.80
C LYS A 343 -3.56 -1.97 -4.46
N LYS A 344 -3.54 -2.05 -5.78
CA LYS A 344 -3.46 -3.32 -6.52
C LYS A 344 -2.01 -3.75 -6.71
N TYR A 345 -1.79 -5.01 -7.08
CA TYR A 345 -0.49 -5.64 -7.24
C TYR A 345 -0.26 -6.08 -8.68
N ILE A 346 0.98 -5.96 -9.14
CA ILE A 346 1.40 -6.38 -10.47
C ILE A 346 2.80 -6.98 -10.40
N ILE A 347 3.03 -8.06 -11.14
CA ILE A 347 4.38 -8.56 -11.39
C ILE A 347 5.04 -7.65 -12.43
N ILE A 348 6.24 -7.15 -12.14
CA ILE A 348 6.96 -6.28 -13.07
C ILE A 348 7.25 -7.03 -14.37
N GLY A 349 6.70 -6.54 -15.48
CA GLY A 349 6.82 -7.14 -16.81
C GLY A 349 5.61 -7.97 -17.25
N GLU A 350 4.63 -8.18 -16.36
CA GLU A 350 3.35 -8.82 -16.72
C GLU A 350 2.25 -7.77 -16.99
N PRO A 351 1.28 -8.07 -17.87
CA PRO A 351 0.20 -7.14 -18.19
C PRO A 351 -0.97 -7.16 -17.20
N LYS A 352 -1.12 -8.22 -16.36
CA LYS A 352 -2.29 -8.39 -15.48
C LYS A 352 -2.04 -7.76 -14.09
N VAL A 353 -3.06 -7.05 -13.61
CA VAL A 353 -3.10 -6.43 -12.27
C VAL A 353 -4.10 -7.19 -11.38
N HIS A 354 -3.73 -7.39 -10.12
CA HIS A 354 -4.50 -8.16 -9.13
C HIS A 354 -4.89 -7.31 -7.92
N ARG A 355 -6.05 -7.56 -7.30
CA ARG A 355 -6.52 -6.77 -6.14
C ARG A 355 -5.80 -7.16 -4.85
N THR A 356 -5.40 -8.41 -4.72
CA THR A 356 -4.69 -8.95 -3.54
C THR A 356 -3.51 -9.83 -3.98
N LEU A 357 -2.55 -10.06 -3.09
CA LEU A 357 -1.45 -11.01 -3.33
C LEU A 357 -1.97 -12.44 -3.50
N LYS A 358 -3.02 -12.82 -2.76
CA LYS A 358 -3.67 -14.13 -2.88
C LYS A 358 -4.26 -14.36 -4.27
N GLU A 359 -4.95 -13.35 -4.82
CA GLU A 359 -5.50 -13.40 -6.18
C GLU A 359 -4.38 -13.51 -7.24
N LEU A 360 -3.26 -12.80 -7.05
CA LEU A 360 -2.09 -12.87 -7.93
C LEU A 360 -1.53 -14.30 -7.97
N VAL A 361 -1.36 -14.92 -6.81
CA VAL A 361 -0.91 -16.30 -6.70
C VAL A 361 -1.89 -17.26 -7.36
N GLU A 362 -3.19 -17.13 -7.08
CA GLU A 362 -4.23 -18.03 -7.59
C GLU A 362 -4.35 -17.96 -9.12
N TYR A 363 -4.20 -16.76 -9.69
CA TYR A 363 -4.16 -16.57 -11.13
C TYR A 363 -2.97 -17.32 -11.76
N HIS A 364 -1.78 -17.20 -11.17
CA HIS A 364 -0.56 -17.83 -11.70
C HIS A 364 -0.41 -19.33 -11.39
N LYS A 365 -1.35 -19.93 -10.66
CA LYS A 365 -1.54 -21.39 -10.65
C LYS A 365 -2.13 -21.91 -11.96
N HIS A 366 -2.83 -21.06 -12.71
CA HIS A 366 -3.51 -21.43 -13.94
C HIS A 366 -2.95 -20.70 -15.18
N VAL A 367 -2.22 -19.60 -14.97
CA VAL A 367 -1.65 -18.77 -16.05
C VAL A 367 -0.14 -18.64 -15.88
N LYS A 368 0.59 -18.92 -16.96
CA LYS A 368 2.06 -18.89 -16.98
C LYS A 368 2.58 -17.46 -16.78
N ILE A 369 3.66 -17.34 -16.02
CA ILE A 369 4.43 -16.09 -15.88
C ILE A 369 5.39 -16.00 -17.07
N SER A 370 5.52 -14.82 -17.69
CA SER A 370 6.38 -14.59 -18.85
C SER A 370 7.81 -15.06 -18.60
N ASN A 371 8.39 -15.74 -19.59
CA ASN A 371 9.71 -16.37 -19.56
C ASN A 371 9.84 -17.63 -18.65
N TRP A 372 8.72 -18.24 -18.25
CA TRP A 372 8.69 -19.56 -17.63
C TRP A 372 7.48 -20.38 -18.10
N ASN A 373 7.72 -21.66 -18.44
CA ASN A 373 6.70 -22.53 -19.06
C ASN A 373 5.87 -23.36 -18.05
N GLY A 374 6.00 -23.09 -16.74
CA GLY A 374 5.28 -23.79 -15.68
C GLY A 374 4.19 -22.95 -14.99
N PHE A 375 3.62 -23.51 -13.92
CA PHE A 375 2.59 -22.89 -13.09
C PHE A 375 3.01 -22.93 -11.62
N LEU A 376 2.55 -21.96 -10.82
CA LEU A 376 2.70 -22.05 -9.38
C LEU A 376 1.92 -23.26 -8.86
N THR A 377 2.55 -24.08 -8.02
CA THR A 377 1.95 -25.32 -7.51
C THR A 377 1.65 -25.18 -6.02
N GLU A 378 2.64 -25.44 -5.18
CA GLU A 378 2.50 -25.49 -3.73
C GLU A 378 3.21 -24.33 -3.02
N PRO A 379 2.62 -23.79 -1.94
CA PRO A 379 3.31 -22.81 -1.11
C PRO A 379 4.50 -23.48 -0.41
N CYS A 380 5.65 -22.82 -0.41
CA CYS A 380 6.74 -23.17 0.48
C CYS A 380 6.34 -22.70 1.88
N GLY A 381 5.99 -23.63 2.77
CA GLY A 381 5.72 -23.31 4.18
C GLY A 381 6.97 -22.84 4.93
N GLN A 382 6.79 -22.60 6.23
CA GLN A 382 7.85 -22.18 7.16
C GLN A 382 8.60 -23.40 7.73
N GLU A 383 9.88 -23.25 8.07
CA GLU A 383 10.64 -24.31 8.76
C GLU A 383 10.23 -24.40 10.24
N GLN A 384 10.25 -25.60 10.82
CA GLN A 384 9.78 -25.82 12.19
C GLN A 384 10.66 -25.08 13.21
N GLY A 385 10.06 -24.18 13.97
CA GLY A 385 10.68 -23.51 15.14
C GLY A 385 11.14 -22.07 14.94
N ILE A 386 11.17 -21.55 13.70
CA ILE A 386 11.51 -20.15 13.40
C ILE A 386 10.55 -19.63 12.34
N CYS A 387 9.83 -18.54 12.63
CA CYS A 387 8.96 -17.88 11.65
C CYS A 387 9.68 -16.66 11.06
N ASP A 388 9.91 -16.66 9.75
CA ASP A 388 10.64 -15.61 9.03
C ASP A 388 9.95 -14.23 9.09
N TYR A 389 8.65 -14.22 9.37
CA TYR A 389 7.85 -13.01 9.54
C TYR A 389 7.78 -12.48 10.98
N GLN A 390 8.44 -13.12 11.96
CA GLN A 390 8.35 -12.75 13.38
C GLN A 390 8.70 -11.27 13.65
N GLU A 391 9.60 -10.67 12.89
CA GLU A 391 9.95 -9.24 13.05
C GLU A 391 8.89 -8.28 12.50
N LEU A 392 8.12 -8.72 11.51
CA LEU A 392 7.01 -7.96 10.92
C LEU A 392 5.75 -8.02 11.77
N VAL A 393 5.59 -9.13 12.48
CA VAL A 393 4.39 -9.53 13.20
C VAL A 393 4.73 -9.48 14.70
N GLY A 394 4.55 -8.31 15.32
CA GLY A 394 4.91 -8.12 16.73
C GLY A 394 4.17 -9.08 17.68
N PRO A 395 4.60 -9.22 18.95
CA PRO A 395 3.98 -10.15 19.90
C PRO A 395 2.48 -9.90 20.14
N ASN A 396 2.01 -8.68 19.87
CA ASN A 396 0.61 -8.28 20.00
C ASN A 396 -0.19 -8.33 18.68
N PHE A 397 0.37 -8.85 17.59
CA PHE A 397 -0.30 -8.85 16.28
C PHE A 397 -1.64 -9.61 16.31
N TYR A 398 -1.68 -10.72 17.04
CA TYR A 398 -2.90 -11.49 17.30
C TYR A 398 -3.93 -10.69 18.11
N PHE A 399 -3.51 -10.00 19.18
CA PHE A 399 -4.37 -9.17 20.03
C PHE A 399 -4.91 -7.92 19.30
N GLN A 400 -4.17 -7.41 18.33
CA GLN A 400 -4.55 -6.23 17.54
C GLN A 400 -5.60 -6.57 16.47
N LEU A 401 -5.60 -7.82 15.98
CA LEU A 401 -6.62 -8.35 15.06
C LEU A 401 -7.93 -8.69 15.79
N GLU A 402 -7.87 -9.26 17.00
CA GLU A 402 -9.06 -9.51 17.84
C GLU A 402 -9.84 -8.23 18.18
N GLN A 403 -9.17 -7.09 18.39
CA GLN A 403 -9.85 -5.80 18.58
C GLN A 403 -10.54 -5.27 17.31
N SER A 404 -10.03 -5.63 16.12
CA SER A 404 -10.70 -5.33 14.85
C SER A 404 -11.85 -6.27 14.56
N ASP A 405 -11.76 -7.53 15.00
CA ASP A 405 -12.82 -8.53 14.90
C ASP A 405 -13.93 -8.29 15.92
N GLN A 406 -13.69 -7.80 17.14
CA GLN A 406 -14.78 -7.41 18.04
C GLN A 406 -15.60 -6.23 17.49
N ARG A 407 -14.99 -5.35 16.68
CA ARG A 407 -15.70 -4.26 15.97
C ARG A 407 -16.46 -4.75 14.71
N LEU A 408 -16.06 -5.89 14.15
CA LEU A 408 -16.75 -6.54 13.02
C LEU A 408 -17.82 -7.54 13.49
N ALA A 409 -17.55 -8.34 14.52
CA ALA A 409 -18.45 -9.32 15.12
C ALA A 409 -19.59 -8.65 15.92
N SER A 410 -19.36 -7.49 16.55
CA SER A 410 -20.45 -6.68 17.11
C SER A 410 -21.36 -6.07 16.04
N ARG A 411 -20.98 -6.17 14.75
CA ARG A 411 -21.83 -5.84 13.59
C ARG A 411 -22.51 -7.07 12.98
N VAL A 412 -22.18 -8.30 13.40
CA VAL A 412 -22.75 -9.54 12.85
C VAL A 412 -23.75 -10.21 13.79
N SER A 413 -23.68 -10.01 15.11
CA SER A 413 -24.66 -10.56 16.06
C SER A 413 -25.71 -9.54 16.51
N ARG A 414 -26.64 -9.18 15.62
CA ARG A 414 -28.02 -8.86 16.02
C ARG A 414 -28.95 -9.04 14.82
N GLY A 415 -29.36 -10.29 14.59
CA GLY A 415 -30.38 -10.66 13.62
C GLY A 415 -30.56 -12.17 13.54
N GLN A 416 -31.40 -12.71 14.44
CA GLN A 416 -32.20 -13.95 14.40
C GLN A 416 -31.43 -15.29 14.29
N ASP A 417 -31.66 -16.26 15.17
CA ASP A 417 -32.85 -17.12 15.10
C ASP A 417 -33.45 -17.60 16.45
N THR A 418 -34.74 -17.95 16.34
CA THR A 418 -35.70 -18.50 17.30
C THR A 418 -35.49 -20.01 17.59
N PRO A 419 -36.22 -20.61 18.56
CA PRO A 419 -35.70 -21.66 19.45
C PRO A 419 -36.21 -23.09 19.21
N SER A 420 -35.44 -24.10 19.64
CA SER A 420 -35.87 -25.42 20.16
C SER A 420 -34.64 -26.29 20.44
N ARG A 421 -34.60 -27.27 21.35
CA ARG A 421 -35.34 -27.67 22.55
C ARG A 421 -34.52 -28.86 23.10
N ASN A 422 -34.26 -28.87 24.41
CA ASN A 422 -33.86 -29.99 25.29
C ASN A 422 -32.62 -30.85 24.98
N GLY A 423 -31.74 -30.98 25.98
CA GLY A 423 -30.75 -32.05 26.08
C GLY A 423 -29.82 -31.87 27.28
N HIS A 424 -30.14 -32.54 28.37
CA HIS A 424 -29.37 -32.62 29.62
C HIS A 424 -28.23 -33.64 29.48
N VAL A 425 -26.96 -33.28 29.77
CA VAL A 425 -25.90 -34.24 30.15
C VAL A 425 -24.94 -33.59 31.16
N THR A 426 -24.55 -34.41 32.15
CA THR A 426 -23.79 -34.20 33.38
C THR A 426 -22.27 -34.04 33.19
N PRO A 427 -21.51 -33.65 34.24
CA PRO A 427 -20.10 -33.32 34.15
C PRO A 427 -19.19 -34.56 34.36
N ALA A 428 -18.62 -35.09 33.28
CA ALA A 428 -17.47 -35.99 33.33
C ALA A 428 -16.71 -35.90 32.01
N ASP A 429 -15.69 -35.03 31.97
CA ASP A 429 -14.43 -35.17 31.21
C ASP A 429 -13.75 -33.80 31.13
N SER A 430 -13.04 -33.45 32.20
CA SER A 430 -12.11 -32.33 32.23
C SER A 430 -10.70 -32.90 32.30
N ALA A 431 -9.93 -32.78 31.22
CA ALA A 431 -8.50 -33.09 31.25
C ALA A 431 -7.76 -32.07 32.14
N PRO A 432 -6.73 -32.49 32.91
CA PRO A 432 -6.04 -31.64 33.88
C PRO A 432 -5.09 -30.64 33.20
N PRO A 433 -4.74 -29.52 33.86
CA PRO A 433 -3.83 -28.51 33.32
C PRO A 433 -2.38 -29.02 33.31
N VAL A 434 -1.66 -28.75 32.22
CA VAL A 434 -0.24 -29.09 32.01
C VAL A 434 0.65 -28.01 32.66
N PRO A 435 1.82 -28.35 33.27
CA PRO A 435 2.57 -27.44 34.13
C PRO A 435 3.47 -26.45 33.38
N GLU A 436 3.75 -25.31 34.03
CA GLU A 436 4.68 -24.28 33.54
C GLU A 436 6.13 -24.79 33.46
N ARG A 437 6.74 -24.71 32.27
CA ARG A 437 8.18 -24.89 32.09
C ARG A 437 8.90 -23.55 32.16
N SER A 438 9.62 -23.35 33.25
CA SER A 438 10.65 -22.32 33.42
C SER A 438 11.87 -22.62 32.55
N TYR A 439 12.21 -21.73 31.61
CA TYR A 439 13.55 -21.67 31.02
C TYR A 439 14.35 -20.54 31.68
N SER A 440 15.46 -20.93 32.32
CA SER A 440 16.45 -20.01 32.88
C SER A 440 17.18 -19.24 31.79
N VAL A 441 17.12 -17.91 31.87
CA VAL A 441 17.86 -16.95 31.04
C VAL A 441 19.37 -17.08 31.31
N ALA A 442 20.18 -17.30 30.26
CA ALA A 442 21.62 -17.18 30.35
C ALA A 442 22.04 -15.70 30.41
N LYS A 443 22.93 -15.34 31.35
CA LYS A 443 23.45 -13.98 31.52
C LYS A 443 24.36 -13.59 30.33
N PRO A 444 24.32 -12.33 29.86
CA PRO A 444 25.24 -11.84 28.83
C PRO A 444 26.66 -11.61 29.38
N ILE A 445 27.65 -11.95 28.56
CA ILE A 445 29.09 -11.69 28.77
C ILE A 445 29.40 -10.23 28.36
N PRO A 446 30.17 -9.45 29.14
CA PRO A 446 30.52 -8.08 28.76
C PRO A 446 31.66 -8.05 27.73
N GLN A 447 31.44 -7.42 26.58
CA GLN A 447 32.51 -7.09 25.62
C GLN A 447 33.12 -5.73 25.94
N GLN A 448 34.45 -5.74 26.04
CA GLN A 448 35.32 -4.61 26.31
C GLN A 448 35.32 -3.59 25.16
N ALA A 449 35.44 -2.32 25.52
CA ALA A 449 35.53 -1.20 24.60
C ALA A 449 36.80 -1.24 23.74
N SER A 450 36.66 -1.01 22.43
CA SER A 450 37.73 -0.49 21.59
C SER A 450 37.29 0.80 20.92
N VAL A 451 38.12 1.82 21.10
CA VAL A 451 37.92 3.19 20.64
C VAL A 451 38.33 3.28 19.18
N MET A 452 37.40 3.60 18.27
CA MET A 452 37.74 4.11 16.93
C MET A 452 36.82 5.28 16.54
N SER A 453 37.39 6.49 16.64
CA SER A 453 37.12 7.70 15.86
C SER A 453 35.81 7.77 15.05
N SER A 454 34.78 8.36 15.65
CA SER A 454 33.56 8.78 14.96
C SER A 454 33.74 10.14 14.28
N ARG A 455 33.98 10.16 12.96
CA ARG A 455 33.55 11.29 12.12
C ARG A 455 32.32 10.85 11.32
N PRO A 456 31.16 11.52 11.47
CA PRO A 456 29.95 11.11 10.78
C PRO A 456 30.04 11.35 9.28
N LEU A 457 29.65 10.35 8.50
CA LEU A 457 29.54 10.43 7.04
C LEU A 457 28.39 11.39 6.63
N PRO A 458 28.54 12.16 5.53
CA PRO A 458 27.55 13.14 5.09
C PRO A 458 26.23 12.47 4.70
N ARG A 459 25.12 13.10 5.06
CA ARG A 459 23.77 12.52 4.94
C ARG A 459 23.07 12.85 3.61
N ARG A 460 23.70 13.64 2.72
CA ARG A 460 23.17 13.96 1.38
C ARG A 460 24.26 14.00 0.31
N PRO A 461 23.96 13.61 -0.95
CA PRO A 461 24.92 13.62 -2.07
C PRO A 461 25.51 15.01 -2.38
N ASP A 462 24.72 16.07 -2.16
CA ASP A 462 25.06 17.43 -2.57
C ASP A 462 26.09 18.09 -1.62
N GLU A 463 26.16 17.64 -0.35
CA GLU A 463 27.11 18.13 0.66
C GLU A 463 28.56 17.77 0.34
N ALA A 464 28.80 16.67 -0.38
CA ALA A 464 30.15 16.27 -0.77
C ALA A 464 30.73 17.19 -1.85
N TYR A 465 29.87 17.71 -2.74
CA TYR A 465 30.24 18.63 -3.81
C TYR A 465 30.51 20.05 -3.29
N GLU A 466 29.64 20.56 -2.43
CA GLU A 466 29.81 21.84 -1.73
C GLU A 466 31.09 21.86 -0.86
N ARG A 467 31.39 20.76 -0.15
CA ARG A 467 32.62 20.64 0.64
C ARG A 467 33.88 20.59 -0.23
N LEU A 468 33.80 20.02 -1.43
CA LEU A 468 34.91 19.99 -2.39
C LEU A 468 35.23 21.41 -2.90
N LEU A 469 34.19 22.18 -3.23
CA LEU A 469 34.32 23.57 -3.68
C LEU A 469 34.84 24.49 -2.56
N ALA A 470 34.38 24.30 -1.32
CA ALA A 470 34.86 25.03 -0.14
C ALA A 470 36.33 24.71 0.22
N HIS A 471 36.82 23.52 -0.14
CA HIS A 471 38.22 23.15 0.07
C HIS A 471 39.14 23.71 -1.02
N GLN A 472 38.63 23.84 -2.26
CA GLN A 472 39.36 24.45 -3.38
C GLN A 472 39.50 25.97 -3.24
N THR A 473 38.51 26.64 -2.62
CA THR A 473 38.56 28.09 -2.35
C THR A 473 39.42 28.49 -1.15
N LYS A 474 39.86 27.52 -0.33
CA LYS A 474 40.81 27.74 0.79
C LYS A 474 42.27 27.46 0.43
N GLN A 475 42.54 26.96 -0.78
CA GLN A 475 43.89 26.63 -1.26
C GLN A 475 44.40 27.60 -2.35
N HIS A 476 43.62 28.63 -2.66
CA HIS A 476 44.05 29.87 -3.28
C HIS A 476 43.94 30.99 -2.25
#